data_AF-A0AAV5L8F1-F1
#
_entry.id   AF-A0AAV5L8F1-F1
#
_cell.length_a   1.000
_cell.length_b   1.000
_cell.length_c   1.000
_cell.angle_alpha   90.00
_cell.angle_beta   90.00
_cell.angle_gamma   90.00
#
_symmetry.space_group_name_H-M   'P 1'
#
loop_
_entity.id
_entity.type
_entity.pdbx_description
1 polymer ?
#
loop_
_entity_poly.entity_id
_entity_poly.type
_entity_poly.pdbx_seq_one_letter_code
_entity_poly.pdbx_strand_id
1 'polypeptide(L)'
;MDNMTAYFPYPLHHCKILHLVRHGQAMHNVEGDKNRDALLSPHLFDAQLSPLGCEQVDQLRKHFHASGLLNRIDLVITSPLLRGFVLVTGGEGLWTRPEKEIAVVSHGIVLQQMLNVLGNDCNNTIRTTLCKRFDNGELRSVVIVDKTGGMQ
;
A
#
# COMPACT_ATOMS: atom_id res chain seq x y z
N MET A 1 4.69 -22.96 -27.90
CA MET A 1 5.02 -22.77 -26.46
C MET A 1 5.56 -21.36 -26.39
N ASP A 2 4.66 -20.39 -26.24
CA ASP A 2 4.98 -18.99 -26.44
C ASP A 2 5.43 -18.43 -25.09
N ASN A 3 6.75 -18.27 -24.96
CA ASN A 3 7.36 -17.54 -23.87
C ASN A 3 6.97 -16.06 -24.01
N MET A 4 5.81 -15.71 -23.46
CA MET A 4 5.37 -14.33 -23.26
C MET A 4 6.27 -13.70 -22.19
N THR A 5 7.51 -13.37 -22.53
CA THR A 5 8.31 -12.44 -21.72
C THR A 5 7.58 -11.11 -21.77
N ALA A 6 6.89 -10.77 -20.67
CA ALA A 6 6.21 -9.49 -20.53
C ALA A 6 7.23 -8.37 -20.78
N TYR A 7 7.10 -7.69 -21.94
CA TYR A 7 7.94 -6.56 -22.29
C TYR A 7 7.61 -5.42 -21.32
N PHE A 8 8.54 -5.09 -20.42
CA PHE A 8 8.40 -3.97 -19.51
C PHE A 8 8.89 -2.72 -20.24
N PRO A 9 8.00 -1.80 -20.68
CA PRO A 9 8.37 -0.75 -21.64
C PRO A 9 9.12 0.41 -21.01
N TYR A 10 9.53 0.31 -19.74
CA TYR A 10 10.13 1.40 -18.97
C TYR A 10 11.46 0.97 -18.34
N PRO A 11 12.49 1.83 -18.37
CA PRO A 11 13.75 1.54 -17.69
C PRO A 11 13.57 1.38 -16.18
N LEU A 12 14.30 0.44 -15.58
CA LEU A 12 14.22 0.16 -14.14
C LEU A 12 14.54 1.39 -13.27
N HIS A 13 15.37 2.33 -13.74
CA HIS A 13 15.70 3.54 -12.99
C HIS A 13 14.53 4.53 -12.87
N HIS A 14 13.52 4.43 -13.75
CA HIS A 14 12.26 5.17 -13.68
C HIS A 14 11.18 4.43 -12.89
N CYS A 15 11.50 3.25 -12.35
CA CYS A 15 10.56 2.45 -11.59
C CYS A 15 10.85 2.56 -10.10
N LYS A 16 9.78 2.50 -9.31
CA LYS A 16 9.84 2.28 -7.85
C LYS A 16 8.82 1.22 -7.48
N ILE A 17 9.12 0.48 -6.41
CA ILE A 17 8.21 -0.54 -5.87
C ILE A 17 7.58 0.01 -4.61
N LEU A 18 6.26 -0.04 -4.54
CA LEU A 18 5.49 0.31 -3.35
C LEU A 18 4.89 -0.95 -2.73
N HIS A 19 5.21 -1.20 -1.47
CA HIS A 19 4.62 -2.24 -0.64
C HIS A 19 3.55 -1.63 0.24
N LEU A 20 2.29 -1.77 -0.16
CA LEU A 20 1.13 -1.22 0.53
C LEU A 20 0.63 -2.23 1.57
N VAL A 21 0.66 -1.84 2.84
CA VAL A 21 0.34 -2.72 3.97
C VAL A 21 -0.81 -2.12 4.77
N ARG A 22 -1.94 -2.83 4.84
CA ARG A 22 -3.00 -2.48 5.78
C ARG A 22 -2.63 -2.97 7.18
N HIS A 23 -2.87 -2.17 8.21
CA HIS A 23 -2.75 -2.62 9.59
C HIS A 23 -3.62 -3.86 9.88
N GLY A 24 -3.23 -4.67 10.87
CA GLY A 24 -4.05 -5.77 11.38
C GLY A 24 -5.34 -5.27 12.04
N GLN A 25 -6.29 -6.15 12.31
CA GLN A 25 -7.57 -5.76 12.90
C GLN A 25 -7.36 -5.03 14.23
N ALA A 26 -7.87 -3.81 14.33
CA ALA A 26 -7.88 -3.03 15.56
C ALA A 26 -9.30 -2.97 16.15
N MET A 27 -9.41 -2.58 17.41
CA MET A 27 -10.69 -2.50 18.11
C MET A 27 -11.69 -1.57 17.40
N HIS A 28 -11.21 -0.53 16.69
CA HIS A 28 -12.08 0.31 15.86
C HIS A 28 -12.72 -0.45 14.69
N ASN A 29 -12.08 -1.50 14.15
CA ASN A 29 -12.70 -2.35 13.13
C ASN A 29 -13.79 -3.21 13.74
N VAL A 30 -13.51 -3.82 14.90
CA VAL A 30 -14.46 -4.67 15.61
C VAL A 30 -15.72 -3.89 15.99
N GLU A 31 -15.56 -2.70 16.54
CA GLU A 31 -16.70 -1.86 16.92
C GLU A 31 -17.38 -1.22 15.70
N GLY A 32 -16.62 -0.84 14.67
CA GLY A 32 -17.16 -0.32 13.42
C GLY A 32 -18.00 -1.32 12.61
N ASP A 33 -17.68 -2.62 12.70
CA ASP A 33 -18.47 -3.70 12.08
C ASP A 33 -19.81 -3.93 12.79
N LYS A 34 -19.86 -3.67 14.10
CA LYS A 34 -21.11 -3.71 14.89
C LYS A 34 -21.95 -2.45 14.68
N ASN A 35 -21.31 -1.29 14.75
CA ASN A 35 -21.95 0.01 14.59
C ASN A 35 -20.99 0.99 13.90
N ARG A 36 -21.37 1.45 12.70
CA ARG A 36 -20.55 2.37 11.91
C ARG A 36 -20.32 3.71 12.62
N ASP A 37 -21.25 4.15 13.47
CA ASP A 37 -21.12 5.40 14.22
C ASP A 37 -20.01 5.33 15.28
N ALA A 38 -19.58 4.12 15.68
CA ALA A 38 -18.45 3.93 16.58
C ALA A 38 -17.14 4.46 15.98
N LEU A 39 -17.02 4.52 14.64
CA LEU A 39 -15.84 5.08 13.97
C LEU A 39 -15.65 6.59 14.24
N LEU A 40 -16.69 7.28 14.66
CA LEU A 40 -16.63 8.70 15.04
C LEU A 40 -16.16 8.91 16.47
N SER A 41 -16.04 7.83 17.26
CA SER A 41 -15.61 7.90 18.65
C SER A 41 -14.13 8.30 18.72
N PRO A 42 -13.78 9.40 19.42
CA PRO A 42 -12.39 9.78 19.65
C PRO A 42 -11.58 8.68 20.34
N HIS A 43 -12.23 7.86 21.16
CA HIS A 43 -11.60 6.74 21.86
C HIS A 43 -11.15 5.60 20.94
N LEU A 44 -11.67 5.55 19.72
CA LEU A 44 -11.30 4.55 18.72
C LEU A 44 -10.33 5.07 17.66
N PHE A 45 -9.90 6.33 17.76
CA PHE A 45 -8.95 6.93 16.82
C PHE A 45 -7.59 6.21 16.81
N ASP A 46 -7.06 5.90 17.99
CA ASP A 46 -5.81 5.15 18.18
C ASP A 46 -6.06 3.83 18.93
N ALA A 47 -7.06 3.10 18.45
CA ALA A 47 -7.46 1.85 19.06
C ALA A 47 -6.39 0.77 18.86
N GLN A 48 -6.08 0.03 19.93
CA GLN A 48 -5.12 -1.08 19.88
C GLN A 48 -5.58 -2.21 18.95
N LEU A 49 -4.61 -3.06 18.57
CA LEU A 49 -4.90 -4.30 17.86
C LEU A 49 -5.79 -5.21 18.72
N SER A 50 -6.71 -5.90 18.06
CA SER A 50 -7.44 -7.02 18.67
C SER A 50 -6.51 -8.23 18.77
N PRO A 51 -6.88 -9.29 19.54
CA PRO A 51 -6.13 -10.55 19.54
C PRO A 51 -5.94 -11.13 18.13
N LEU A 52 -6.99 -11.08 17.30
CA LEU A 52 -6.91 -11.47 15.88
C LEU A 52 -5.96 -10.56 15.09
N GLY A 53 -5.95 -9.26 15.38
CA GLY A 53 -5.02 -8.31 14.78
C GLY A 53 -3.56 -8.62 15.08
N CYS A 54 -3.25 -9.05 16.31
CA CYS A 54 -1.91 -9.49 16.69
C CYS A 54 -1.48 -10.73 15.86
N GLU A 55 -2.36 -11.73 15.72
CA GLU A 55 -2.08 -12.91 14.91
C GLU A 55 -1.83 -12.55 13.43
N GLN A 56 -2.61 -11.62 12.87
CA GLN A 56 -2.41 -11.12 11.51
C GLN A 56 -1.05 -10.44 11.34
N VAL A 57 -0.63 -9.63 12.31
CA VAL A 57 0.70 -8.99 12.30
C VAL A 57 1.81 -10.03 12.38
N ASP A 58 1.65 -11.06 13.21
CA ASP A 58 2.64 -12.14 13.32
C ASP A 58 2.78 -12.93 12.02
N GLN A 59 1.66 -13.23 11.35
CA GLN A 59 1.68 -13.87 10.04
C GLN A 59 2.37 -12.98 9.00
N LEU A 60 2.03 -11.69 8.98
CA LEU A 60 2.67 -10.74 8.07
C LEU A 60 4.17 -10.64 8.33
N ARG A 61 4.59 -10.58 9.60
CA ARG A 61 6.01 -10.56 9.97
C ARG A 61 6.74 -11.81 9.48
N LYS A 62 6.15 -12.99 9.63
CA LYS A 62 6.71 -14.25 9.09
C LYS A 62 6.87 -14.19 7.58
N HIS A 63 5.88 -13.64 6.88
CA HIS A 63 5.96 -13.44 5.42
C HIS A 63 7.08 -12.49 5.02
N PHE A 64 7.24 -11.37 5.74
CA PHE A 64 8.32 -10.40 5.52
C PHE A 64 9.72 -11.03 5.71
N HIS A 65 9.88 -11.88 6.73
CA HIS A 65 11.13 -12.62 6.94
C HIS A 65 11.37 -13.67 5.84
N ALA A 66 10.37 -14.49 5.52
CA ALA A 66 10.50 -15.56 4.53
C ALA A 66 10.76 -15.04 3.12
N SER A 67 10.20 -13.89 2.76
CA SER A 67 10.38 -13.26 1.44
C SER A 67 11.66 -12.43 1.31
N GLY A 68 12.39 -12.22 2.42
CA GLY A 68 13.55 -11.32 2.49
C GLY A 68 13.19 -9.84 2.31
N LEU A 69 11.90 -9.47 2.39
CA LEU A 69 11.42 -8.13 2.07
C LEU A 69 11.99 -7.05 3.00
N LEU A 70 12.21 -7.40 4.28
CA LEU A 70 12.84 -6.50 5.26
C LEU A 70 14.23 -6.02 4.84
N ASN A 71 14.95 -6.81 4.04
CA ASN A 71 16.30 -6.47 3.58
C ASN A 71 16.30 -5.62 2.31
N ARG A 72 15.13 -5.46 1.66
CA ARG A 72 14.99 -4.70 0.42
C ARG A 72 14.34 -3.34 0.61
N ILE A 73 13.45 -3.19 1.60
CA ILE A 73 12.74 -1.94 1.86
C ILE A 73 13.74 -0.86 2.32
N ASP A 74 13.82 0.22 1.56
CA ASP A 74 14.68 1.37 1.83
C ASP A 74 14.02 2.36 2.78
N LEU A 75 12.68 2.46 2.74
CA LEU A 75 11.90 3.43 3.49
C LEU A 75 10.55 2.85 3.91
N VAL A 76 10.18 3.06 5.18
CA VAL A 76 8.85 2.76 5.71
C VAL A 76 8.12 4.07 6.03
N ILE A 77 6.96 4.27 5.40
CA ILE A 77 6.07 5.40 5.66
C ILE A 77 4.88 4.87 6.46
N THR A 78 4.74 5.31 7.70
CA THR A 78 3.57 5.02 8.53
C THR A 78 2.75 6.30 8.67
N SER A 79 1.55 6.33 8.07
CA SER A 79 0.62 7.41 8.32
C SER A 79 -0.82 6.91 8.20
N PRO A 80 -1.61 6.92 9.28
CA PRO A 80 -3.04 6.61 9.19
C PRO A 80 -3.83 7.72 8.47
N LEU A 81 -3.22 8.88 8.15
CA LEU A 81 -3.92 10.03 7.59
C LEU A 81 -3.51 10.34 6.14
N LEU A 82 -4.41 11.01 5.42
CA LEU A 82 -4.22 11.47 4.03
C LEU A 82 -2.97 12.36 3.81
N ARG A 83 -2.34 12.86 4.89
CA ARG A 83 -1.08 13.62 4.80
C ARG A 83 0.06 12.81 4.19
N GLY A 84 0.12 11.50 4.46
CA GLY A 84 1.09 10.61 3.82
C GLY A 84 0.81 10.40 2.32
N PHE A 85 -0.47 10.36 1.94
CA PHE A 85 -0.90 10.21 0.55
C PHE A 85 -0.42 11.36 -0.34
N VAL A 86 -0.53 12.62 0.12
CA VAL A 86 -0.04 13.80 -0.63
C VAL A 86 1.46 13.74 -0.91
N LEU A 87 2.26 13.23 0.04
CA LEU A 87 3.70 13.04 -0.16
C LEU A 87 4.00 11.97 -1.23
N VAL A 88 3.19 10.91 -1.28
CA VAL A 88 3.43 9.78 -2.19
C VAL A 88 2.87 10.02 -3.59
N THR A 89 1.75 10.74 -3.75
CA THR A 89 1.15 11.02 -5.07
C THR A 89 1.51 12.38 -5.66
N GLY A 90 2.08 13.29 -4.86
CA GLY A 90 2.43 14.66 -5.26
C GLY A 90 3.77 14.78 -5.97
N GLY A 91 3.87 14.23 -7.18
CA GLY A 91 4.68 14.71 -8.32
C GLY A 91 6.21 14.83 -8.20
N GLU A 92 6.74 15.45 -7.16
CA GLU A 92 8.18 15.77 -7.05
C GLU A 92 8.84 15.02 -5.89
N GLY A 93 8.11 14.80 -4.78
CA GLY A 93 8.69 14.25 -3.56
C GLY A 93 9.09 12.78 -3.67
N LEU A 94 8.33 11.94 -4.37
CA LEU A 94 8.63 10.51 -4.48
C LEU A 94 9.74 10.21 -5.50
N TRP A 95 9.77 10.95 -6.61
CA TRP A 95 10.69 10.71 -7.73
C TRP A 95 12.08 11.31 -7.51
N THR A 96 12.19 12.43 -6.79
CA THR A 96 13.49 13.04 -6.40
C THR A 96 14.25 12.21 -5.37
N ARG A 97 13.60 11.25 -4.74
CA ARG A 97 14.15 10.43 -3.67
C ARG A 97 14.98 9.26 -4.18
N PRO A 98 16.09 8.91 -3.51
CA PRO A 98 16.94 7.78 -3.91
C PRO A 98 16.28 6.42 -3.66
N GLU A 99 15.34 6.30 -2.72
CA GLU A 99 14.73 5.03 -2.33
C GLU A 99 13.94 4.37 -3.48
N LYS A 100 14.14 3.06 -3.66
CA LYS A 100 13.59 2.27 -4.77
C LYS A 100 12.47 1.33 -4.32
N GLU A 101 12.58 0.75 -3.13
CA GLU A 101 11.53 -0.08 -2.53
C GLU A 101 11.00 0.57 -1.25
N ILE A 102 9.72 0.96 -1.25
CA ILE A 102 9.12 1.75 -0.18
C ILE A 102 7.90 1.02 0.37
N ALA A 103 7.84 0.84 1.68
CA ALA A 103 6.64 0.33 2.34
C ALA A 103 5.76 1.46 2.84
N VAL A 104 4.45 1.38 2.60
CA VAL A 104 3.45 2.31 3.09
C VAL A 104 2.46 1.55 3.97
N VAL A 105 2.43 1.88 5.26
CA VAL A 105 1.52 1.27 6.23
C VAL A 105 0.41 2.28 6.57
N SER A 106 -0.85 1.92 6.29
CA SER A 106 -2.00 2.81 6.50
C SER A 106 -3.33 2.05 6.65
N HIS A 107 -4.45 2.77 6.64
CA HIS A 107 -5.79 2.20 6.59
C HIS A 107 -6.16 1.75 5.18
N GLY A 108 -6.98 0.70 5.08
CA GLY A 108 -7.37 0.11 3.79
C GLY A 108 -8.04 1.10 2.83
N ILE A 109 -8.81 2.07 3.33
CA ILE A 109 -9.44 3.09 2.47
C ILE A 109 -8.43 4.06 1.87
N VAL A 110 -7.40 4.46 2.64
CA VAL A 110 -6.33 5.34 2.18
C VAL A 110 -5.49 4.63 1.13
N LEU A 111 -5.10 3.37 1.37
CA LEU A 111 -4.35 2.56 0.40
C LEU A 111 -5.15 2.30 -0.88
N GLN A 112 -6.47 2.08 -0.76
CA GLN A 112 -7.35 1.91 -1.91
C GLN A 112 -7.44 3.20 -2.74
N GLN A 113 -7.62 4.37 -2.11
CA GLN A 113 -7.60 5.66 -2.79
C GLN A 113 -6.26 5.91 -3.47
N MET A 114 -5.16 5.52 -2.81
CA MET A 114 -3.83 5.58 -3.38
C MET A 114 -3.68 4.75 -4.66
N LEU A 115 -4.16 3.50 -4.65
CA LEU A 115 -4.18 2.66 -5.85
C LEU A 115 -5.10 3.20 -6.94
N ASN A 116 -6.22 3.83 -6.59
CA ASN A 116 -7.11 4.45 -7.58
C ASN A 116 -6.42 5.61 -8.31
N VAL A 117 -5.63 6.43 -7.61
CA VAL A 117 -4.89 7.53 -8.22
C VAL A 117 -3.71 7.03 -9.06
N LEU A 118 -2.91 6.10 -8.52
CA LEU A 118 -1.76 5.54 -9.23
C LEU A 118 -2.19 4.68 -10.44
N GLY A 119 -3.30 3.96 -10.32
CA GLY A 119 -3.83 3.06 -11.34
C GLY A 119 -4.78 3.72 -12.33
N ASN A 120 -4.88 5.06 -12.35
CA ASN A 120 -5.82 5.75 -13.23
C ASN A 120 -5.53 5.47 -14.73
N ASP A 121 -4.27 5.24 -15.06
CA ASP A 121 -3.82 4.93 -16.42
C ASP A 121 -3.86 3.42 -16.73
N CYS A 122 -4.26 2.56 -15.79
CA CYS A 122 -4.35 1.12 -16.01
C CYS A 122 -5.65 0.75 -16.74
N ASN A 123 -5.63 -0.37 -17.49
CA ASN A 123 -6.85 -0.96 -18.04
C ASN A 123 -7.87 -1.22 -16.92
N ASN A 124 -9.16 -1.03 -17.21
CA ASN A 124 -10.26 -1.12 -16.24
C ASN A 124 -10.29 -2.46 -15.47
N THR A 125 -9.88 -3.57 -16.09
CA THR A 125 -9.78 -4.89 -15.44
C THR A 125 -8.65 -4.95 -14.39
N ILE A 126 -7.51 -4.32 -14.68
CA ILE A 126 -6.38 -4.21 -13.75
C ILE A 126 -6.75 -3.27 -12.60
N ARG A 127 -7.39 -2.14 -12.92
CA ARG A 127 -7.82 -1.15 -11.93
C ARG A 127 -8.84 -1.74 -10.94
N THR A 128 -9.84 -2.46 -11.43
CA THR A 128 -10.84 -3.11 -10.56
C THR A 128 -10.22 -4.15 -9.64
N THR A 129 -9.19 -4.86 -10.09
CA THR A 129 -8.47 -5.86 -9.28
C THR A 129 -7.55 -5.21 -8.25
N LEU A 130 -6.75 -4.23 -8.66
CA LEU A 130 -5.83 -3.51 -7.77
C LEU A 130 -6.59 -2.74 -6.68
N CYS A 131 -7.68 -2.08 -7.05
CA CYS A 131 -8.43 -1.19 -6.16
C CYS A 131 -9.49 -1.92 -5.33
N LYS A 132 -9.43 -3.26 -5.22
CA LYS A 132 -10.24 -4.00 -4.25
C LYS A 132 -9.93 -3.51 -2.83
N ARG A 133 -10.90 -3.60 -1.93
CA ARG A 133 -10.66 -3.26 -0.52
C ARG A 133 -9.55 -4.15 0.04
N PHE A 134 -8.70 -3.59 0.89
CA PHE A 134 -7.66 -4.37 1.56
C PHE A 134 -8.26 -5.16 2.73
N ASP A 135 -7.85 -6.40 2.92
CA ASP A 135 -8.09 -7.19 4.14
C ASP A 135 -7.14 -6.75 5.26
N ASN A 136 -7.52 -7.00 6.52
CA ASN A 136 -6.68 -6.65 7.66
C ASN A 136 -5.35 -7.42 7.61
N GLY A 137 -4.22 -6.72 7.74
CA GLY A 137 -2.89 -7.32 7.62
C GLY A 137 -2.48 -7.68 6.19
N GLU A 138 -3.23 -7.26 5.16
CA GLU A 138 -2.89 -7.53 3.77
C GLU A 138 -1.71 -6.68 3.28
N LEU A 139 -0.82 -7.30 2.50
CA LEU A 139 0.26 -6.68 1.74
C LEU A 139 -0.02 -6.78 0.24
N ARG A 140 0.04 -5.65 -0.48
CA ARG A 140 0.07 -5.60 -1.94
C ARG A 140 1.29 -4.86 -2.42
N SER A 141 2.01 -5.42 -3.38
CA SER A 141 3.17 -4.78 -3.99
C SER A 141 2.81 -4.29 -5.39
N VAL A 142 3.12 -3.04 -5.70
CA VAL A 142 2.90 -2.46 -7.02
C VAL A 142 4.17 -1.79 -7.54
N VAL A 143 4.39 -1.87 -8.84
CA VAL A 143 5.45 -1.10 -9.51
C VAL A 143 4.81 0.18 -10.03
N ILE A 144 5.37 1.31 -9.64
CA ILE A 144 5.04 2.62 -10.21
C ILE A 144 6.14 3.04 -11.16
N VAL A 145 5.75 3.78 -12.19
CA VAL A 145 6.66 4.23 -13.25
C VAL A 145 6.56 5.74 -13.40
N ASP A 146 7.72 6.39 -13.44
CA ASP A 146 7.82 7.78 -13.82
C ASP A 146 7.63 7.92 -15.33
N LYS A 147 6.49 8.47 -15.72
CA LYS A 147 6.15 8.72 -17.13
C LYS A 147 6.64 10.08 -17.62
N THR A 148 7.14 10.95 -16.74
CA THR A 148 7.60 12.29 -17.13
C THR A 148 8.86 12.26 -18.00
N GLY A 149 9.66 11.20 -17.90
CA GLY A 149 10.81 10.94 -18.78
C GLY A 149 10.49 10.20 -20.10
N GLY A 150 9.22 9.90 -20.40
CA GLY A 150 8.79 9.13 -21.58
C GLY A 150 8.39 9.96 -22.80
N MET A 151 8.50 11.30 -22.73
CA MET A 151 8.39 12.19 -23.87
C MET A 151 9.78 12.73 -24.23
N GLN A 152 10.58 11.90 -24.90
CA GLN A 152 11.66 12.34 -25.79
C GLN A 152 11.57 11.54 -27.08
#